data_AF-A0A960AUW4-F1
#
_entry.id   AF-A0A960AUW4-F1
#
_cell.length_a   1.000
_cell.length_b   1.000
_cell.length_c   1.000
_cell.angle_alpha   90.00
_cell.angle_beta   90.00
_cell.angle_gamma   90.00
#
_symmetry.space_group_name_H-M   'P 1'
#
loop_
_entity.id
_entity.type
_entity.pdbx_description
1 polymer ?
#
loop_
_entity_poly.entity_id
_entity_poly.type
_entity_poly.pdbx_seq_one_letter_code
_entity_poly.pdbx_strand_id
1 'polypeptide(L)'
;MARVFRIMLGACAAVLVGAFLTVPASGQPASGDVTVTLSTAKQRFDKSTDVTVTVVIANDGATDAQVLSWLTPADGIQAPIFDVSRNGTPATYLGILAKRPAPTAHDYLALPAGASLEYDVNLSDAYSFAKSGDYTIGYSLTDPQLLGYRARTSGQLSSDSLTLAVEGRPDPSVRAIPDTAGGLSYTNCDGQQQSDLDIAFAGAAEYAADAFEYLRHERAGPRFQLWFGAFNTSRWQTVKSHYSLIRSATESAPVAFECDSNSPYYAYVFPRQPYRIYLGS
;
A
#
# COMPACT_ATOMS: atom_id res chain seq x y z
N MET A 1 69.34 50.33 -37.10
CA MET A 1 69.79 51.25 -36.03
C MET A 1 68.51 51.74 -35.36
N ALA A 2 68.20 51.53 -34.08
CA ALA A 2 68.99 51.59 -32.86
C ALA A 2 68.59 50.49 -31.85
N ARG A 3 69.54 50.14 -30.97
CA ARG A 3 69.43 49.22 -29.83
C ARG A 3 68.82 49.94 -28.62
N VAL A 4 68.09 49.25 -27.74
CA VAL A 4 68.22 49.39 -26.26
C VAL A 4 67.81 48.06 -25.60
N PHE A 5 68.47 47.75 -24.47
CA PHE A 5 68.48 46.52 -23.69
C PHE A 5 68.03 46.80 -22.24
N ARG A 6 67.50 45.76 -21.56
CA ARG A 6 67.17 45.58 -20.12
C ARG A 6 65.86 46.20 -19.62
N ILE A 7 65.04 45.49 -18.81
CA ILE A 7 65.27 45.15 -17.38
C ILE A 7 64.58 43.82 -16.98
N MET A 8 65.19 43.10 -16.02
CA MET A 8 64.64 41.98 -15.23
C MET A 8 63.89 42.48 -13.99
N LEU A 9 62.77 41.85 -13.58
CA LEU A 9 62.58 41.22 -12.24
C LEU A 9 61.18 40.57 -12.07
N GLY A 10 61.17 39.28 -11.69
CA GLY A 10 60.32 38.61 -10.69
C GLY A 10 58.78 38.57 -10.78
N ALA A 11 58.19 37.36 -10.85
CA ALA A 11 57.11 36.94 -9.95
C ALA A 11 56.75 35.44 -10.10
N CYS A 12 56.69 34.77 -8.94
CA CYS A 12 55.96 33.56 -8.52
C CYS A 12 55.33 32.62 -9.56
N ALA A 13 55.80 31.37 -9.58
CA ALA A 13 55.04 30.23 -10.08
C ALA A 13 53.98 29.81 -9.05
N ALA A 14 52.69 29.89 -9.40
CA ALA A 14 51.61 29.27 -8.66
C ALA A 14 51.31 27.89 -9.28
N VAL A 15 51.56 26.83 -8.52
CA VAL A 15 51.14 25.47 -8.86
C VAL A 15 49.66 25.34 -8.50
N LEU A 16 48.81 25.26 -9.51
CA LEU A 16 47.38 24.94 -9.36
C LEU A 16 47.25 23.43 -9.10
N VAL A 17 47.12 23.05 -7.83
CA VAL A 17 46.66 21.71 -7.44
C VAL A 17 45.14 21.69 -7.64
N GLY A 18 44.70 21.06 -8.73
CA GLY A 18 43.28 20.80 -8.97
C GLY A 18 42.77 19.79 -7.95
N ALA A 19 42.03 20.25 -6.95
CA ALA A 19 41.27 19.38 -6.07
C ALA A 19 40.13 18.75 -6.87
N PHE A 20 40.28 17.47 -7.24
CA PHE A 20 39.15 16.66 -7.69
C PHE A 20 38.21 16.45 -6.50
N LEU A 21 37.11 17.20 -6.46
CA LEU A 21 35.96 16.86 -5.63
C LEU A 21 35.36 15.56 -6.18
N THR A 22 35.70 14.45 -5.54
CA THR A 22 34.97 13.19 -5.72
C THR A 22 33.57 13.40 -5.15
N VAL A 23 32.59 13.62 -6.00
CA VAL A 23 31.18 13.53 -5.60
C VAL A 23 30.94 12.05 -5.25
N PRO A 24 30.61 11.69 -4.00
CA PRO A 24 30.24 10.32 -3.70
C PRO A 24 29.02 9.98 -4.55
N ALA A 25 29.11 8.90 -5.31
CA ALA A 25 27.93 8.33 -5.93
C ALA A 25 26.95 8.03 -4.81
N SER A 26 25.78 8.67 -4.83
CA SER A 26 24.67 8.34 -3.94
C SER A 26 24.29 6.89 -4.23
N GLY A 27 24.81 5.97 -3.41
CA GLY A 27 24.38 4.58 -3.42
C GLY A 27 22.89 4.53 -3.11
N GLN A 28 22.17 3.65 -3.79
CA GLN A 28 20.81 3.31 -3.35
C GLN A 28 20.93 2.42 -2.10
N PRO A 29 20.03 2.57 -1.12
CA PRO A 29 20.00 1.64 0.02
C PRO A 29 19.84 0.22 -0.50
N ALA A 30 20.56 -0.72 0.10
CA ALA A 30 20.41 -2.13 -0.24
C ALA A 30 19.05 -2.63 0.29
N SER A 31 18.47 -3.63 -0.40
CA SER A 31 17.33 -4.37 0.15
C SER A 31 17.77 -5.03 1.47
N GLY A 32 17.10 -4.68 2.58
CA GLY A 32 17.46 -5.14 3.93
C GLY A 32 18.04 -4.06 4.86
N ASP A 33 18.40 -2.88 4.33
CA ASP A 33 18.87 -1.76 5.16
C ASP A 33 17.72 -1.04 5.89
N VAL A 34 16.48 -1.25 5.45
CA VAL A 34 15.29 -0.71 6.10
C VAL A 34 14.59 -1.81 6.89
N THR A 35 14.57 -1.68 8.21
CA THR A 35 14.04 -2.67 9.14
C THR A 35 12.78 -2.16 9.84
N VAL A 36 11.94 -3.09 10.30
CA VAL A 36 10.75 -2.75 11.11
C VAL A 36 10.85 -3.42 12.47
N THR A 37 10.67 -2.64 13.53
CA THR A 37 10.55 -3.15 14.90
C THR A 37 9.12 -2.90 15.40
N LEU A 38 8.52 -3.94 15.97
CA LEU A 38 7.22 -3.87 16.62
C LEU A 38 7.36 -3.99 18.13
N SER A 39 6.66 -3.14 18.86
CA SER A 39 6.59 -3.22 20.32
C SER A 39 5.21 -2.84 20.83
N THR A 40 4.95 -3.12 22.10
CA THR A 40 3.71 -2.72 22.76
C THR A 40 3.95 -2.52 24.25
N ALA A 41 3.27 -1.55 24.84
CA ALA A 41 3.33 -1.30 26.28
C ALA A 41 2.60 -2.38 27.10
N LYS A 42 1.71 -3.17 26.47
CA LYS A 42 0.89 -4.19 27.15
C LYS A 42 0.97 -5.53 26.43
N GLN A 43 1.19 -6.60 27.19
CA GLN A 43 1.19 -7.97 26.67
C GLN A 43 -0.21 -8.62 26.70
N ARG A 44 -1.19 -7.97 27.35
CA ARG A 44 -2.57 -8.43 27.50
C ARG A 44 -3.55 -7.29 27.29
N PHE A 45 -4.59 -7.53 26.50
CA PHE A 45 -5.66 -6.59 26.20
C PHE A 45 -7.01 -7.19 26.58
N ASP A 46 -7.74 -6.53 27.47
CA ASP A 46 -9.13 -6.90 27.77
C ASP A 46 -10.08 -6.48 26.63
N LYS A 47 -11.33 -6.92 26.73
CA LYS A 47 -12.38 -6.65 25.72
C LYS A 47 -12.71 -5.16 25.53
N SER A 48 -12.31 -4.28 26.44
CA SER A 48 -12.57 -2.83 26.41
C SER A 48 -11.37 -1.98 25.99
N THR A 49 -10.20 -2.61 25.82
CA THR A 49 -8.96 -1.91 25.50
C THR A 49 -8.58 -2.18 24.04
N ASP A 50 -8.39 -1.12 23.27
CA ASP A 50 -7.87 -1.23 21.91
C ASP A 50 -6.48 -1.84 21.86
N VAL A 51 -6.26 -2.72 20.88
CA VAL A 51 -4.98 -3.37 20.63
C VAL A 51 -4.07 -2.38 19.90
N THR A 52 -3.12 -1.79 20.64
CA THR A 52 -2.15 -0.83 20.12
C THR A 52 -0.73 -1.40 20.07
N VAL A 53 0.01 -1.02 19.03
CA VAL A 53 1.43 -1.35 18.84
C VAL A 53 2.20 -0.11 18.41
N THR A 54 3.45 -0.02 18.82
CA THR A 54 4.39 0.97 18.31
C THR A 54 5.21 0.34 17.19
N VAL A 55 5.25 0.99 16.04
CA VAL A 55 5.99 0.59 14.84
C VAL A 55 7.15 1.54 14.64
N VAL A 56 8.36 1.01 14.59
CA VAL A 56 9.56 1.78 14.25
C VAL A 56 10.09 1.27 12.91
N ILE A 57 10.19 2.15 11.93
CA ILE A 57 10.80 1.89 10.62
C ILE A 57 12.15 2.61 10.60
N ALA A 58 13.25 1.86 10.58
CA ALA A 58 14.60 2.41 10.67
C ALA A 58 15.37 2.17 9.36
N ASN A 59 16.23 3.13 8.99
CA ASN A 59 17.24 2.93 7.95
C ASN A 59 18.59 2.71 8.63
N ASP A 60 18.98 1.45 8.76
CA ASP A 60 20.24 1.02 9.34
C ASP A 60 21.41 1.10 8.34
N GLY A 61 21.12 1.48 7.09
CA GLY A 61 22.08 1.67 6.01
C GLY A 61 22.84 2.99 6.08
N ALA A 62 23.86 3.10 5.22
CA ALA A 62 24.73 4.27 5.13
C ALA A 62 24.26 5.33 4.11
N THR A 63 23.13 5.09 3.44
CA THR A 63 22.58 5.96 2.38
C THR A 63 21.13 6.30 2.67
N ASP A 64 20.72 7.51 2.31
CA ASP A 64 19.33 7.94 2.47
C ASP A 64 18.38 7.02 1.72
N ALA A 65 17.28 6.67 2.38
CA ALA A 65 16.20 5.88 1.85
C ALA A 65 14.92 6.73 1.73
N GLN A 66 13.98 6.19 0.96
CA GLN A 66 12.62 6.69 0.86
C GLN A 66 11.68 5.51 0.97
N VAL A 67 10.59 5.64 1.73
CA VAL A 67 9.62 4.57 1.93
C VAL A 67 8.24 5.06 1.51
N LEU A 68 7.54 4.27 0.68
CA LEU A 68 6.20 4.61 0.22
C LEU A 68 5.23 4.70 1.40
N SER A 69 4.59 5.86 1.63
CA SER A 69 3.82 6.11 2.85
C SER A 69 2.62 5.17 3.01
N TRP A 70 2.00 4.75 1.90
CA TRP A 70 0.82 3.88 1.94
C TRP A 70 1.12 2.43 2.32
N LEU A 71 2.40 2.05 2.38
CA LEU A 71 2.87 0.77 2.89
C LEU A 71 3.42 0.89 4.32
N THR A 72 3.23 2.04 4.96
CA THR A 72 3.53 2.28 6.37
C THR A 72 2.26 2.77 7.10
N PRO A 73 2.29 2.87 8.44
CA PRO A 73 1.19 3.43 9.21
C PRO A 73 1.07 4.96 9.14
N ALA A 74 1.87 5.67 8.33
CA ALA A 74 1.96 7.13 8.36
C ALA A 74 0.62 7.84 8.18
N ASP A 75 -0.22 7.29 7.30
CA ASP A 75 -1.55 7.81 7.00
C ASP A 75 -2.67 6.88 7.55
N GLY A 76 -2.34 6.07 8.57
CA GLY A 76 -3.19 4.99 9.07
C GLY A 76 -3.09 3.71 8.23
N ILE A 77 -3.94 2.72 8.52
CA ILE A 77 -3.90 1.40 7.88
C ILE A 77 -4.80 1.38 6.64
N GLN A 78 -4.23 1.71 5.49
CA GLN A 78 -4.96 1.88 4.22
C GLN A 78 -4.92 0.65 3.29
N ALA A 79 -4.23 -0.39 3.75
CA ALA A 79 -4.12 -1.72 3.18
C ALA A 79 -3.73 -2.72 4.30
N PRO A 80 -3.80 -4.04 4.09
CA PRO A 80 -3.35 -5.04 5.06
C PRO A 80 -1.81 -5.09 5.13
N ILE A 81 -1.22 -4.06 5.73
CA ILE A 81 0.24 -3.91 5.86
C ILE A 81 0.85 -4.75 7.00
N PHE A 82 0.01 -5.37 7.83
CA PHE A 82 0.42 -6.24 8.94
C PHE A 82 -0.05 -7.67 8.68
N ASP A 83 0.79 -8.65 9.02
CA ASP A 83 0.38 -10.02 9.18
C ASP A 83 -0.13 -10.22 10.61
N VAL A 84 -1.45 -10.27 10.76
CA VAL A 84 -2.09 -10.51 12.06
C VAL A 84 -2.72 -11.91 12.03
N SER A 85 -2.37 -12.75 13.00
CA SER A 85 -2.95 -14.09 13.13
C SER A 85 -3.29 -14.41 14.57
N ARG A 86 -4.37 -15.16 14.80
CA ARG A 86 -4.73 -15.76 16.09
C ARG A 86 -4.44 -17.25 16.02
N ASN A 87 -3.54 -17.76 16.85
CA ASN A 87 -3.14 -19.17 16.86
C ASN A 87 -2.82 -19.70 15.43
N GLY A 88 -2.10 -18.91 14.63
CA GLY A 88 -1.74 -19.22 13.24
C GLY A 88 -2.86 -19.07 12.19
N THR A 89 -4.09 -18.72 12.59
CA THR A 89 -5.16 -18.38 11.64
C THR A 89 -5.19 -16.87 11.40
N PRO A 90 -5.12 -16.37 10.15
CA PRO A 90 -5.18 -14.94 9.88
C PRO A 90 -6.40 -14.27 10.51
N ALA A 91 -6.18 -13.12 11.15
CA ALA A 91 -7.24 -12.26 11.64
C ALA A 91 -7.92 -11.57 10.46
N THR A 92 -9.21 -11.27 10.60
CA THR A 92 -9.96 -10.60 9.55
C THR A 92 -9.52 -9.15 9.42
N TYR A 93 -9.04 -8.75 8.25
CA TYR A 93 -8.84 -7.34 7.91
C TYR A 93 -10.18 -6.63 7.72
N LEU A 94 -10.33 -5.47 8.36
CA LEU A 94 -11.52 -4.63 8.42
C LEU A 94 -11.29 -3.23 7.89
N GLY A 95 -10.04 -2.81 7.69
CA GLY A 95 -9.70 -1.50 7.15
C GLY A 95 -10.08 -1.34 5.68
N ILE A 96 -9.77 -0.16 5.13
CA ILE A 96 -10.04 0.14 3.73
C ILE A 96 -9.06 -0.60 2.81
N LEU A 97 -9.51 -0.92 1.59
CA LEU A 97 -8.63 -1.19 0.46
C LEU A 97 -8.72 -0.01 -0.51
N ALA A 98 -7.68 0.82 -0.55
CA ALA A 98 -7.62 2.00 -1.39
C ALA A 98 -7.01 1.72 -2.76
N LYS A 99 -7.68 2.15 -3.84
CA LYS A 99 -7.15 2.19 -5.20
C LYS A 99 -6.59 3.57 -5.50
N ARG A 100 -5.34 3.62 -5.97
CA ARG A 100 -4.58 4.87 -6.16
C ARG A 100 -3.95 4.96 -7.54
N PRO A 101 -3.56 6.16 -7.99
CA PRO A 101 -2.63 6.32 -9.11
C PRO A 101 -1.27 5.69 -8.77
N ALA A 102 -0.42 5.57 -9.79
CA ALA A 102 0.97 5.23 -9.56
C ALA A 102 1.60 6.27 -8.61
N PRO A 103 2.38 5.84 -7.60
CA PRO A 103 2.98 6.76 -6.64
C PRO A 103 3.92 7.73 -7.33
N THR A 104 3.97 8.95 -6.83
CA THR A 104 4.84 10.05 -7.22
C THR A 104 5.88 10.30 -6.13
N ALA A 105 6.83 11.21 -6.37
CA ALA A 105 7.82 11.56 -5.36
C ALA A 105 7.23 12.11 -4.04
N HIS A 106 6.01 12.67 -4.07
CA HIS A 106 5.34 13.20 -2.88
C HIS A 106 4.75 12.12 -1.97
N ASP A 107 4.58 10.91 -2.48
CA ASP A 107 4.00 9.78 -1.73
C ASP A 107 5.06 9.02 -0.91
N TYR A 108 6.32 9.47 -0.97
CA TYR A 108 7.43 8.84 -0.27
C TYR A 108 7.86 9.65 0.95
N LEU A 109 8.01 8.95 2.06
CA LEU A 109 8.59 9.45 3.29
C LEU A 109 10.11 9.43 3.18
N ALA A 110 10.76 10.55 3.50
CA ALA A 110 12.22 10.59 3.60
C ALA A 110 12.68 9.83 4.85
N LEU A 111 13.67 8.97 4.68
CA LEU A 111 14.28 8.19 5.76
C LEU A 111 15.81 8.25 5.62
N PRO A 112 16.45 9.32 6.11
CA PRO A 112 17.89 9.49 6.02
C PRO A 112 18.69 8.33 6.62
N ALA A 113 19.95 8.19 6.24
CA ALA A 113 20.85 7.18 6.82
C ALA A 113 20.89 7.29 8.35
N GLY A 114 20.66 6.18 9.06
CA GLY A 114 20.63 6.10 10.52
C GLY A 114 19.39 6.72 11.19
N ALA A 115 18.40 7.18 10.42
CA ALA A 115 17.16 7.76 10.95
C ALA A 115 16.06 6.70 11.09
N SER A 116 15.03 7.04 11.89
CA SER A 116 13.84 6.21 12.09
C SER A 116 12.55 7.04 12.03
N LEU A 117 11.46 6.38 11.63
CA LEU A 117 10.09 6.86 11.75
C LEU A 117 9.37 6.01 12.79
N GLU A 118 8.60 6.63 13.67
CA GLU A 118 7.88 5.96 14.76
C GLU A 118 6.39 6.28 14.71
N TYR A 119 5.55 5.25 14.88
CA TYR A 119 4.10 5.35 14.81
C TYR A 119 3.44 4.54 15.93
N ASP A 120 2.53 5.16 16.66
CA ASP A 120 1.59 4.45 17.53
C ASP A 120 0.34 4.08 16.73
N VAL A 121 0.09 2.78 16.60
CA VAL A 121 -0.92 2.23 15.70
C VAL A 121 -1.98 1.50 16.49
N ASN A 122 -3.24 1.88 16.31
CA ASN A 122 -4.39 1.10 16.77
C ASN A 122 -4.74 0.04 15.74
N LEU A 123 -4.43 -1.23 16.02
CA LEU A 123 -4.78 -2.34 15.13
C LEU A 123 -6.28 -2.64 15.15
N SER A 124 -7.01 -2.20 16.19
CA SER A 124 -8.46 -2.46 16.30
C SER A 124 -9.28 -1.67 15.28
N ASP A 125 -8.71 -0.64 14.68
CA ASP A 125 -9.33 0.13 13.59
C ASP A 125 -9.35 -0.65 12.26
N ALA A 126 -8.48 -1.65 12.10
CA ALA A 126 -8.30 -2.35 10.83
C ALA A 126 -8.29 -3.89 10.92
N TYR A 127 -8.32 -4.49 12.11
CA TYR A 127 -8.35 -5.94 12.29
C TYR A 127 -9.40 -6.37 13.32
N SER A 128 -10.06 -7.51 13.05
CA SER A 128 -11.00 -8.11 13.99
C SER A 128 -10.27 -8.82 15.12
N PHE A 129 -10.54 -8.38 16.35
CA PHE A 129 -10.16 -9.06 17.60
C PHE A 129 -11.37 -9.73 18.28
N ALA A 130 -12.32 -10.23 17.48
CA ALA A 130 -13.59 -10.71 18.00
C ALA A 130 -13.51 -11.96 18.89
N LYS A 131 -12.42 -12.72 18.78
CA LYS A 131 -12.21 -13.96 19.54
C LYS A 131 -11.00 -13.84 20.43
N SER A 132 -11.11 -14.35 21.65
CA SER A 132 -9.99 -14.40 22.58
C SER A 132 -8.89 -15.34 22.07
N GLY A 133 -7.64 -15.05 22.42
CA GLY A 133 -6.50 -15.92 22.15
C GLY A 133 -5.19 -15.16 22.07
N ASP A 134 -4.13 -15.89 21.74
CA ASP A 134 -2.82 -15.31 21.48
C ASP A 134 -2.77 -14.88 20.01
N TYR A 135 -2.50 -13.59 19.81
CA TYR A 135 -2.32 -12.99 18.50
C TYR A 135 -0.85 -12.78 18.25
N THR A 136 -0.42 -13.12 17.04
CA THR A 136 0.89 -12.85 16.49
C THR A 136 0.76 -11.78 15.41
N ILE A 137 1.59 -10.75 15.50
CA ILE A 137 1.59 -9.57 14.63
C ILE A 137 2.99 -9.42 14.04
N GLY A 138 3.09 -9.21 12.73
CA GLY A 138 4.35 -8.94 12.06
C GLY A 138 4.19 -8.03 10.85
N TYR A 139 5.32 -7.62 10.29
CA TYR A 139 5.43 -7.08 8.93
C TYR A 139 6.08 -8.14 8.02
N SER A 140 5.49 -8.39 6.86
CA SER A 140 6.15 -9.11 5.75
C SER A 140 5.62 -8.59 4.42
N LEU A 141 6.11 -7.42 4.01
CA LEU A 141 5.71 -6.75 2.78
C LEU A 141 6.87 -6.77 1.78
N THR A 142 6.57 -7.13 0.53
CA THR A 142 7.49 -6.99 -0.60
C THR A 142 6.77 -6.28 -1.73
N ASP A 143 7.31 -5.14 -2.16
CA ASP A 143 6.70 -4.36 -3.23
C ASP A 143 7.79 -3.66 -4.09
N PRO A 144 7.68 -3.68 -5.43
CA PRO A 144 8.61 -3.02 -6.34
C PRO A 144 8.71 -1.50 -6.13
N GLN A 145 7.67 -0.87 -5.59
CA GLN A 145 7.55 0.57 -5.40
C GLN A 145 7.88 1.00 -3.96
N LEU A 146 8.21 0.07 -3.06
CA LEU A 146 8.38 0.36 -1.63
C LEU A 146 9.53 1.33 -1.33
N LEU A 147 10.72 1.10 -1.90
CA LEU A 147 11.95 1.84 -1.53
C LEU A 147 12.33 2.96 -2.52
N GLY A 148 11.42 3.90 -2.72
CA GLY A 148 11.67 5.12 -3.50
C GLY A 148 11.16 5.07 -4.94
N TYR A 149 10.73 6.23 -5.43
CA TYR A 149 10.07 6.41 -6.73
C TYR A 149 10.88 5.91 -7.95
N ARG A 150 12.22 5.89 -7.84
CA ARG A 150 13.14 5.46 -8.91
C ARG A 150 13.88 4.16 -8.60
N ALA A 151 13.50 3.44 -7.55
CA ALA A 151 14.11 2.15 -7.27
C ALA A 151 13.83 1.16 -8.39
N ARG A 152 14.85 0.38 -8.72
CA ARG A 152 14.80 -0.67 -9.76
C ARG A 152 14.72 -2.07 -9.17
N THR A 153 14.68 -2.16 -7.85
CA THR A 153 14.68 -3.39 -7.06
C THR A 153 13.49 -3.36 -6.12
N SER A 154 12.85 -4.52 -5.94
CA SER A 154 11.80 -4.64 -4.94
C SER A 154 12.32 -4.34 -3.54
N GLY A 155 11.59 -3.48 -2.84
CA GLY A 155 11.80 -3.26 -1.43
C GLY A 155 11.12 -4.34 -0.60
N GLN A 156 11.63 -4.53 0.62
CA GLN A 156 10.99 -5.37 1.62
C GLN A 156 10.95 -4.61 2.95
N LEU A 157 9.82 -4.71 3.66
CA LEU A 157 9.70 -4.38 5.07
C LEU A 157 9.36 -5.65 5.82
N SER A 158 10.20 -6.02 6.78
CA SER A 158 9.98 -7.17 7.63
C SER A 158 10.28 -6.85 9.08
N SER A 159 9.53 -7.47 9.99
CA SER A 159 9.78 -7.42 11.43
C SER A 159 9.89 -8.82 12.02
N ASP A 160 10.45 -8.89 13.22
CA ASP A 160 10.15 -10.01 14.11
C ASP A 160 8.65 -10.01 14.50
N SER A 161 8.18 -11.18 14.92
CA SER A 161 6.80 -11.36 15.37
C SER A 161 6.59 -10.88 16.81
N LEU A 162 5.62 -9.98 17.01
CA LEU A 162 5.12 -9.58 18.31
C LEU A 162 3.94 -10.47 18.71
N THR A 163 3.97 -11.06 19.90
CA THR A 163 2.85 -11.87 20.44
C THR A 163 2.19 -11.16 21.60
N LEU A 164 0.85 -11.15 21.64
CA LEU A 164 0.05 -10.57 22.72
C LEU A 164 -1.22 -11.39 22.94
N ALA A 165 -1.75 -11.38 24.17
CA ALA A 165 -3.02 -12.04 24.48
C ALA A 165 -4.17 -11.03 24.41
N VAL A 166 -5.27 -11.40 23.75
CA VAL A 166 -6.45 -10.55 23.60
C VAL A 166 -7.68 -11.27 24.10
N GLU A 167 -8.51 -10.59 24.88
CA GLU A 167 -9.89 -11.01 25.13
C GLU A 167 -10.81 -10.57 23.99
N GLY A 168 -11.66 -11.50 23.55
CA GLY A 168 -12.61 -11.28 22.46
C GLY A 168 -13.59 -10.16 22.76
N ARG A 169 -13.91 -9.38 21.73
CA ARG A 169 -14.84 -8.24 21.76
C ARG A 169 -15.90 -8.37 20.64
N PRO A 170 -16.96 -7.56 20.62
CA PRO A 170 -17.90 -7.54 19.50
C PRO A 170 -17.19 -7.26 18.17
N ASP A 171 -17.55 -7.99 17.11
CA ASP A 171 -16.93 -7.82 15.78
C ASP A 171 -17.59 -6.65 15.02
N PRO A 172 -16.83 -5.61 14.63
CA PRO A 172 -17.40 -4.47 13.90
C PRO A 172 -17.79 -4.81 12.46
N SER A 173 -17.36 -5.95 11.92
CA SER A 173 -17.75 -6.42 10.57
C SER A 173 -19.19 -6.90 10.46
N VAL A 174 -19.89 -7.09 11.57
CA VAL A 174 -21.31 -7.47 11.58
C VAL A 174 -22.18 -6.22 11.38
N ARG A 175 -21.99 -5.53 10.25
CA ARG A 175 -23.00 -4.59 9.74
C ARG A 175 -23.87 -5.34 8.74
N ALA A 176 -25.16 -5.38 9.00
CA ALA A 176 -26.12 -6.03 8.11
C ALA A 176 -26.05 -5.38 6.72
N ILE A 177 -25.83 -6.19 5.68
CA ILE A 177 -26.06 -5.77 4.30
C ILE A 177 -27.57 -5.48 4.22
N PRO A 178 -28.01 -4.27 3.86
CA PRO A 178 -29.43 -4.02 3.63
C PRO A 178 -29.94 -5.00 2.58
N ASP A 179 -31.00 -5.72 2.90
CA ASP A 179 -31.71 -6.64 2.00
C ASP A 179 -32.54 -5.85 0.98
N THR A 180 -31.88 -4.97 0.25
CA THR A 180 -32.45 -4.27 -0.89
C THR A 180 -32.17 -5.10 -2.13
N ALA A 181 -33.24 -5.50 -2.83
CA ALA A 181 -33.13 -6.06 -4.16
C ALA A 181 -32.28 -5.14 -5.06
N GLY A 182 -31.51 -5.75 -5.97
CA GLY A 182 -30.40 -5.14 -6.70
C GLY A 182 -30.70 -3.79 -7.40
N GLY A 183 -29.62 -3.05 -7.67
CA GLY A 183 -29.68 -1.71 -8.23
C GLY A 183 -28.55 -0.83 -7.69
N LEU A 184 -28.46 0.39 -8.21
CA LEU A 184 -27.48 1.39 -7.77
C LEU A 184 -28.10 2.32 -6.73
N SER A 185 -27.32 2.69 -5.72
CA SER A 185 -27.67 3.71 -4.74
C SER A 185 -26.53 4.69 -4.56
N TYR A 186 -26.85 5.94 -4.23
CA TYR A 186 -25.91 7.05 -4.24
C TYR A 186 -25.98 7.83 -2.94
N THR A 187 -24.82 8.11 -2.33
CA THR A 187 -24.68 8.95 -1.14
C THR A 187 -23.68 10.05 -1.46
N ASN A 188 -24.02 11.31 -1.14
CA ASN A 188 -23.19 12.49 -1.39
C ASN A 188 -22.79 12.73 -2.88
N CYS A 189 -23.47 12.10 -3.83
CA CYS A 189 -23.23 12.29 -5.26
C CYS A 189 -24.25 13.27 -5.86
N ASP A 190 -23.78 14.27 -6.60
CA ASP A 190 -24.64 15.16 -7.37
C ASP A 190 -25.26 14.46 -8.61
N GLY A 191 -26.19 15.12 -9.30
CA GLY A 191 -26.89 14.52 -10.43
C GLY A 191 -26.00 14.17 -11.64
N GLN A 192 -24.92 14.92 -11.86
CA GLN A 192 -23.96 14.62 -12.92
C GLN A 192 -23.13 13.39 -12.55
N GLN A 193 -22.63 13.35 -11.31
CA GLN A 193 -21.90 12.20 -10.78
C GLN A 193 -22.73 10.92 -10.83
N GLN A 194 -24.03 10.98 -10.47
CA GLN A 194 -24.93 9.82 -10.58
C GLN A 194 -25.05 9.32 -12.03
N SER A 195 -25.23 10.24 -12.98
CA SER A 195 -25.31 9.89 -14.40
C SER A 195 -24.02 9.28 -14.94
N ASP A 196 -22.87 9.83 -14.54
CA ASP A 196 -21.55 9.31 -14.92
C ASP A 196 -21.31 7.93 -14.29
N LEU A 197 -21.79 7.70 -13.08
CA LEU A 197 -21.69 6.41 -12.39
C LEU A 197 -22.59 5.34 -13.00
N ASP A 198 -23.80 5.68 -13.43
CA ASP A 198 -24.66 4.76 -14.18
C ASP A 198 -23.94 4.26 -15.45
N ILE A 199 -23.33 5.18 -16.20
CA ILE A 199 -22.56 4.86 -17.42
C ILE A 199 -21.31 4.03 -17.08
N ALA A 200 -20.54 4.44 -16.07
CA ALA A 200 -19.33 3.73 -15.67
C ALA A 200 -19.63 2.32 -15.16
N PHE A 201 -20.72 2.13 -14.42
CA PHE A 201 -21.13 0.83 -13.91
C PHE A 201 -21.59 -0.10 -15.03
N ALA A 202 -22.33 0.41 -16.03
CA ALA A 202 -22.68 -0.34 -17.22
C ALA A 202 -21.42 -0.82 -17.98
N GLY A 203 -20.44 0.08 -18.19
CA GLY A 203 -19.16 -0.28 -18.80
C GLY A 203 -18.35 -1.29 -17.97
N ALA A 204 -18.39 -1.19 -16.64
CA ALA A 204 -17.76 -2.16 -15.75
C ALA A 204 -18.41 -3.55 -15.87
N ALA A 205 -19.73 -3.61 -16.01
CA ALA A 205 -20.46 -4.86 -16.23
C ALA A 205 -20.06 -5.52 -17.57
N GLU A 206 -19.90 -4.73 -18.64
CA GLU A 206 -19.40 -5.23 -19.93
C GLU A 206 -17.98 -5.80 -19.83
N TYR A 207 -17.06 -5.09 -19.16
CA TYR A 207 -15.70 -5.58 -18.94
C TYR A 207 -15.66 -6.85 -18.07
N ALA A 208 -16.50 -6.94 -17.04
CA ALA A 208 -16.61 -8.13 -16.21
C ALA A 208 -17.11 -9.33 -17.01
N ALA A 209 -18.12 -9.13 -17.87
CA ALA A 209 -18.65 -10.15 -18.76
C ALA A 209 -17.60 -10.61 -19.79
N ASP A 210 -16.93 -9.70 -20.50
CA ASP A 210 -15.88 -10.05 -21.47
C ASP A 210 -14.72 -10.82 -20.82
N ALA A 211 -14.26 -10.37 -19.65
CA ALA A 211 -13.19 -11.05 -18.92
C ALA A 211 -13.62 -12.45 -18.45
N PHE A 212 -14.84 -12.59 -17.95
CA PHE A 212 -15.39 -13.91 -17.61
C PHE A 212 -15.48 -14.82 -18.83
N GLU A 213 -15.95 -14.31 -19.97
CA GLU A 213 -16.05 -15.08 -21.21
C GLU A 213 -14.69 -15.53 -21.75
N TYR A 214 -13.69 -14.65 -21.71
CA TYR A 214 -12.30 -15.00 -22.02
C TYR A 214 -11.81 -16.21 -21.21
N LEU A 215 -12.07 -16.20 -19.89
CA LEU A 215 -11.69 -17.28 -18.96
C LEU A 215 -12.63 -18.49 -19.07
N ARG A 216 -13.88 -18.31 -19.45
CA ARG A 216 -14.81 -19.43 -19.68
C ARG A 216 -14.33 -20.30 -20.83
N HIS A 217 -13.77 -19.70 -21.86
CA HIS A 217 -13.16 -20.36 -23.02
C HIS A 217 -11.73 -20.86 -22.80
N GLU A 218 -11.30 -21.04 -21.53
CA GLU A 218 -9.99 -21.64 -21.20
C GLU A 218 -8.77 -20.88 -21.75
N ARG A 219 -8.92 -19.57 -21.99
CA ARG A 219 -7.82 -18.75 -22.55
C ARG A 219 -6.86 -18.30 -21.45
N ALA A 220 -5.56 -18.40 -21.76
CA ALA A 220 -4.45 -17.95 -20.90
C ALA A 220 -3.27 -17.36 -21.70
N GLY A 221 -3.58 -16.68 -22.81
CA GLY A 221 -2.59 -16.09 -23.72
C GLY A 221 -1.98 -14.78 -23.20
N PRO A 222 -1.45 -13.91 -24.08
CA PRO A 222 -0.75 -12.69 -23.70
C PRO A 222 -1.53 -11.78 -22.74
N ARG A 223 -2.86 -11.67 -22.90
CA ARG A 223 -3.73 -10.89 -21.98
C ARG A 223 -3.67 -11.43 -20.55
N PHE A 224 -3.78 -12.75 -20.35
CA PHE A 224 -3.68 -13.34 -19.02
C PHE A 224 -2.28 -13.18 -18.45
N GLN A 225 -1.25 -13.44 -19.26
CA GLN A 225 0.14 -13.39 -18.80
C GLN A 225 0.59 -11.98 -18.43
N LEU A 226 0.07 -10.96 -19.11
CA LEU A 226 0.33 -9.57 -18.81
C LEU A 226 -0.12 -9.19 -17.39
N TRP A 227 -1.30 -9.61 -16.98
CA TRP A 227 -1.91 -9.19 -15.72
C TRP A 227 -1.70 -10.18 -14.56
N PHE A 228 -1.61 -11.47 -14.86
CA PHE A 228 -1.59 -12.55 -13.86
C PHE A 228 -0.32 -13.41 -13.95
N GLY A 229 0.64 -13.03 -14.79
CA GLY A 229 1.92 -13.72 -14.96
C GLY A 229 1.80 -15.07 -15.66
N ALA A 230 2.88 -15.86 -15.60
CA ALA A 230 2.95 -17.18 -16.22
C ALA A 230 1.76 -18.07 -15.81
N PHE A 231 1.24 -18.85 -16.77
CA PHE A 231 0.09 -19.71 -16.54
C PHE A 231 0.34 -20.72 -15.41
N ASN A 232 -0.64 -20.80 -14.52
CA ASN A 232 -0.70 -21.79 -13.46
C ASN A 232 -2.18 -22.15 -13.28
N THR A 233 -2.51 -23.44 -13.29
CA THR A 233 -3.91 -23.90 -13.27
C THR A 233 -4.68 -23.38 -12.06
N SER A 234 -4.09 -23.44 -10.86
CA SER A 234 -4.74 -22.97 -9.63
C SER A 234 -4.98 -21.47 -9.68
N ARG A 235 -3.98 -20.67 -10.08
CA ARG A 235 -4.14 -19.22 -10.23
C ARG A 235 -5.22 -18.88 -11.26
N TRP A 236 -5.21 -19.57 -12.39
CA TRP A 236 -6.19 -19.35 -13.46
C TRP A 236 -7.62 -19.66 -12.99
N GLN A 237 -7.82 -20.76 -12.25
CA GLN A 237 -9.11 -21.09 -11.64
C GLN A 237 -9.55 -20.03 -10.63
N THR A 238 -8.65 -19.53 -9.79
CA THR A 238 -8.93 -18.42 -8.88
C THR A 238 -9.37 -17.17 -9.62
N VAL A 239 -8.65 -16.75 -10.67
CA VAL A 239 -9.01 -15.59 -11.49
C VAL A 239 -10.37 -15.77 -12.17
N LYS A 240 -10.65 -16.96 -12.72
CA LYS A 240 -11.98 -17.29 -13.28
C LYS A 240 -13.09 -17.18 -12.24
N SER A 241 -12.87 -17.70 -11.03
CA SER A 241 -13.82 -17.58 -9.93
C SER A 241 -14.07 -16.12 -9.55
N HIS A 242 -13.00 -15.30 -9.48
CA HIS A 242 -13.13 -13.87 -9.16
C HIS A 242 -13.97 -13.13 -10.20
N TYR A 243 -13.71 -13.31 -11.50
CA TYR A 243 -14.51 -12.65 -12.54
C TYR A 243 -15.95 -13.15 -12.61
N SER A 244 -16.20 -14.41 -12.25
CA SER A 244 -17.58 -14.91 -12.10
C SER A 244 -18.34 -14.15 -11.00
N LEU A 245 -17.71 -13.91 -9.86
CA LEU A 245 -18.31 -13.19 -8.72
C LEU A 245 -18.48 -11.70 -9.02
N ILE A 246 -17.48 -11.07 -9.66
CA ILE A 246 -17.56 -9.66 -10.07
C ILE A 246 -18.72 -9.46 -11.04
N ARG A 247 -18.82 -10.31 -12.07
CA ARG A 247 -19.93 -10.28 -13.02
C ARG A 247 -21.29 -10.44 -12.32
N SER A 248 -21.41 -11.43 -11.43
CA SER A 248 -22.65 -11.63 -10.67
C SER A 248 -23.01 -10.41 -9.82
N ALA A 249 -22.02 -9.75 -9.20
CA ALA A 249 -22.26 -8.53 -8.45
C ALA A 249 -22.76 -7.39 -9.35
N THR A 250 -22.20 -7.23 -10.55
CA THR A 250 -22.67 -6.21 -11.51
C THR A 250 -24.08 -6.47 -12.04
N GLU A 251 -24.54 -7.73 -12.02
CA GLU A 251 -25.87 -8.11 -12.52
C GLU A 251 -26.97 -8.01 -11.45
N SER A 252 -26.66 -8.30 -10.18
CA SER A 252 -27.71 -8.49 -9.16
C SER A 252 -27.44 -7.89 -7.78
N ALA A 253 -26.24 -7.37 -7.50
CA ALA A 253 -25.94 -6.84 -6.16
C ALA A 253 -26.52 -5.43 -5.96
N PRO A 254 -26.88 -5.06 -4.72
CA PRO A 254 -27.24 -3.68 -4.37
C PRO A 254 -25.96 -2.84 -4.18
N VAL A 255 -25.37 -2.38 -5.28
CA VAL A 255 -24.14 -1.58 -5.25
C VAL A 255 -24.44 -0.16 -4.77
N ALA A 256 -23.69 0.29 -3.78
CA ALA A 256 -23.83 1.63 -3.21
C ALA A 256 -22.58 2.46 -3.48
N PHE A 257 -22.73 3.58 -4.17
CA PHE A 257 -21.67 4.55 -4.39
C PHE A 257 -21.77 5.69 -3.37
N GLU A 258 -20.63 6.05 -2.78
CA GLU A 258 -20.49 7.19 -1.89
C GLU A 258 -19.43 8.13 -2.46
N CYS A 259 -19.83 9.34 -2.83
CA CYS A 259 -18.92 10.33 -3.39
C CYS A 259 -18.25 11.12 -2.25
N ASP A 260 -16.94 10.92 -2.11
CA ASP A 260 -16.07 11.52 -1.09
C ASP A 260 -15.01 12.37 -1.79
N SER A 261 -15.38 13.59 -2.17
CA SER A 261 -14.50 14.49 -2.93
C SER A 261 -13.22 14.90 -2.19
N ASN A 262 -13.13 14.65 -0.88
CA ASN A 262 -11.94 14.93 -0.07
C ASN A 262 -10.95 13.75 -0.04
N SER A 263 -11.36 12.58 -0.54
CA SER A 263 -10.49 11.42 -0.58
C SER A 263 -9.44 11.57 -1.69
N PRO A 264 -8.14 11.34 -1.40
CA PRO A 264 -7.08 11.41 -2.39
C PRO A 264 -6.93 10.12 -3.21
N TYR A 265 -7.91 9.20 -3.13
CA TYR A 265 -7.89 7.91 -3.80
C TYR A 265 -8.78 7.95 -5.03
N TYR A 266 -8.55 7.08 -6.02
CA TYR A 266 -9.59 6.87 -7.05
C TYR A 266 -10.87 6.34 -6.41
N ALA A 267 -10.71 5.33 -5.55
CA ALA A 267 -11.80 4.73 -4.79
C ALA A 267 -11.24 3.94 -3.61
N TYR A 268 -12.10 3.61 -2.65
CA TYR A 268 -11.80 2.65 -1.60
C TYR A 268 -13.03 1.85 -1.19
N VAL A 269 -12.79 0.67 -0.59
CA VAL A 269 -13.84 -0.21 -0.09
C VAL A 269 -13.47 -0.75 1.29
N PHE A 270 -14.47 -1.08 2.10
CA PHE A 270 -14.29 -1.93 3.27
C PHE A 270 -14.65 -3.37 2.86
N PRO A 271 -13.70 -4.32 2.79
CA PRO A 271 -13.94 -5.65 2.22
C PRO A 271 -15.05 -6.46 2.91
N ARG A 272 -15.36 -6.12 4.16
CA ARG A 272 -16.40 -6.76 4.97
C ARG A 272 -17.71 -5.97 5.04
N GLN A 273 -17.85 -4.89 4.26
CA GLN A 273 -19.08 -4.11 4.13
C GLN A 273 -19.52 -4.04 2.66
N PRO A 274 -19.75 -5.19 1.99
CA PRO A 274 -20.24 -5.17 0.60
C PRO A 274 -21.68 -4.59 0.54
N TYR A 275 -22.10 -3.92 -0.53
CA TYR A 275 -21.38 -3.62 -1.78
C TYR A 275 -21.11 -2.12 -1.91
N ARG A 276 -20.56 -1.50 -0.85
CA ARG A 276 -20.30 -0.06 -0.83
C ARG A 276 -18.93 0.29 -1.41
N ILE A 277 -18.91 1.26 -2.32
CA ILE A 277 -17.73 1.80 -2.98
C ILE A 277 -17.68 3.30 -2.72
N TYR A 278 -16.58 3.75 -2.13
CA TYR A 278 -16.33 5.17 -1.88
C TYR A 278 -15.45 5.70 -3.01
N LEU A 279 -15.83 6.82 -3.60
CA LEU A 279 -15.17 7.42 -4.76
C LEU A 279 -14.47 8.70 -4.32
N GLY A 280 -13.18 8.81 -4.60
CA GLY A 280 -12.44 10.05 -4.36
C GLY A 280 -12.44 10.98 -5.56
N SER A 281 -11.65 12.05 -5.47
CA SER A 281 -11.49 13.05 -6.53
C SER A 281 -10.29 12.81 -7.45
#